data_AF-A0A807N6L1-F1
#
_entry.id   AF-A0A807N6L1-F1
#
_cell.length_a   1.000
_cell.length_b   1.000
_cell.length_c   1.000
_cell.angle_alpha   90.00
_cell.angle_beta   90.00
_cell.angle_gamma   90.00
#
_symmetry.space_group_name_H-M   'P 1'
#
loop_
_entity.id
_entity.type
_entity.pdbx_description
1 polymer ?
#
loop_
_entity_poly.entity_id
_entity_poly.type
_entity_poly.pdbx_seq_one_letter_code
_entity_poly.pdbx_strand_id
1 'polypeptide(L)'
;MTYLKLSLYSLVAGLVTTVALAAFSLLGLMAATPDVGRRVEGFFGAVFFETVPLDADAFTMNVGVASGWPLLISTLVVAGFVFVTVVIFRWLKSYRAGLLSGAA
;
A
#
# COMPACT_ATOMS: atom_id res chain seq x y z
N MET A 1 4.09 17.00 -20.86
CA MET A 1 3.20 17.29 -19.70
C MET A 1 2.22 16.15 -19.36
N THR A 2 1.64 15.42 -20.33
CA THR A 2 0.71 14.30 -20.03
C THR A 2 1.33 13.18 -19.18
N TYR A 3 2.56 12.75 -19.48
CA TYR A 3 3.21 11.67 -18.73
C TYR A 3 3.62 12.06 -17.31
N LEU A 4 3.99 13.34 -17.10
CA LEU A 4 4.30 13.89 -15.77
C LEU A 4 3.07 13.90 -14.84
N LYS A 5 1.90 14.27 -15.36
CA LYS A 5 0.64 14.18 -14.60
C LYS A 5 0.31 12.74 -14.27
N LEU A 6 0.51 11.83 -15.23
CA LEU A 6 0.26 10.40 -15.04
C LEU A 6 1.14 9.80 -13.93
N SER A 7 2.44 10.12 -13.94
CA SER A 7 3.39 9.63 -12.94
C SER A 7 3.09 10.16 -11.54
N LEU A 8 2.63 11.41 -11.44
CA LEU A 8 2.22 11.97 -10.15
C LEU A 8 0.97 11.25 -9.62
N TYR A 9 -0.04 11.02 -10.46
CA TYR A 9 -1.24 10.29 -10.06
C TYR A 9 -0.95 8.84 -9.66
N SER A 10 -0.10 8.14 -10.41
CA SER A 10 0.28 6.77 -10.06
C SER A 10 1.08 6.72 -8.75
N LEU A 11 1.91 7.72 -8.47
CA LEU A 11 2.65 7.81 -7.21
C LEU A 11 1.73 8.06 -6.02
N VAL A 12 0.76 8.99 -6.16
CA VAL A 12 -0.26 9.22 -5.12
C VAL A 12 -1.12 7.97 -4.91
N ALA A 13 -1.56 7.32 -5.99
CA ALA A 13 -2.33 6.07 -5.90
C ALA A 13 -1.52 4.96 -5.21
N GLY A 14 -0.24 4.81 -5.53
CA GLY A 14 0.65 3.85 -4.89
C GLY A 14 0.84 4.12 -3.40
N LEU A 15 0.99 5.38 -3.02
CA LEU A 15 1.12 5.79 -1.62
C LEU A 15 -0.16 5.51 -0.83
N VAL A 16 -1.31 5.95 -1.33
CA VAL A 16 -2.62 5.71 -0.68
C VAL A 16 -2.88 4.21 -0.53
N THR A 17 -2.62 3.43 -1.57
CA THR A 17 -2.81 1.98 -1.52
C THR A 17 -1.89 1.31 -0.52
N THR A 18 -0.62 1.74 -0.46
CA THR A 18 0.37 1.20 0.49
C THR A 18 -0.01 1.52 1.93
N VAL A 19 -0.45 2.76 2.21
CA VAL A 19 -0.96 3.16 3.53
C VAL A 19 -2.18 2.34 3.91
N ALA A 20 -3.12 2.14 2.98
CA ALA A 20 -4.29 1.31 3.22
C ALA A 20 -3.91 -0.14 3.57
N LEU A 21 -3.00 -0.76 2.81
CA LEU A 21 -2.53 -2.12 3.08
C LEU A 21 -1.78 -2.22 4.41
N ALA A 22 -0.94 -1.23 4.75
CA ALA A 22 -0.25 -1.18 6.04
C ALA A 22 -1.26 -1.07 7.20
N ALA A 23 -2.30 -0.26 7.06
CA ALA A 23 -3.38 -0.14 8.04
C ALA A 23 -4.18 -1.44 8.19
N PHE A 24 -4.56 -2.09 7.08
CA PHE A 24 -5.22 -3.41 7.13
C PHE A 24 -4.33 -4.49 7.76
N SER A 25 -3.02 -4.46 7.47
CA SER A 25 -2.07 -5.37 8.11
C SER A 25 -2.03 -5.14 9.62
N LEU A 26 -2.01 -3.89 10.09
CA LEU A 26 -2.05 -3.56 11.52
C LEU A 26 -3.35 -4.04 12.17
N LEU A 27 -4.51 -3.78 11.56
CA LEU A 27 -5.79 -4.27 12.06
C LEU A 27 -5.82 -5.81 12.14
N GLY A 28 -5.25 -6.48 11.14
CA GLY A 28 -5.10 -7.94 11.14
C GLY A 28 -4.21 -8.43 12.28
N LEU A 29 -3.09 -7.76 12.55
CA LEU A 29 -2.21 -8.10 13.67
C LEU A 29 -2.90 -7.92 15.03
N MET A 30 -3.63 -6.83 15.22
CA MET A 30 -4.38 -6.57 16.46
C MET A 30 -5.45 -7.64 16.69
N ALA A 31 -6.16 -8.05 15.64
CA ALA A 31 -7.16 -9.11 15.73
C ALA A 31 -6.53 -10.51 15.97
N ALA A 32 -5.33 -10.75 15.45
CA ALA A 32 -4.65 -12.05 15.52
C ALA A 32 -3.74 -12.24 16.74
N THR A 33 -3.46 -11.18 17.51
CA THR A 33 -2.54 -11.23 18.66
C THR A 33 -3.32 -11.03 19.97
N PRO A 34 -3.89 -12.11 20.55
CA PRO A 34 -4.56 -12.04 21.85
C PRO A 34 -3.58 -11.99 23.03
N ASP A 35 -2.31 -12.36 22.80
CA ASP A 35 -1.31 -12.49 23.86
C ASP A 35 -0.73 -11.13 24.28
N VAL A 36 -0.62 -10.93 25.60
CA VAL A 36 -0.02 -9.74 26.22
C VAL A 36 1.50 -9.92 26.36
N GLY A 37 2.28 -8.86 26.12
CA GLY A 37 3.74 -8.88 26.28
C GLY A 37 4.50 -9.26 25.01
N ARG A 38 3.85 -9.21 23.84
CA ARG A 38 4.46 -9.61 22.57
C ARG A 38 4.46 -8.46 21.57
N ARG A 39 5.61 -8.28 20.92
CA ARG A 39 5.75 -7.43 19.74
C ARG A 39 5.57 -8.29 18.49
N VAL A 40 4.65 -7.88 17.63
CA VAL A 40 4.38 -8.54 16.35
C VAL A 40 4.51 -7.52 15.23
N GLU A 41 5.14 -7.93 14.15
CA GLU A 41 5.41 -7.08 13.00
C GLU A 41 4.62 -7.52 11.78
N GLY A 42 4.21 -6.56 10.97
CA GLY A 42 3.35 -6.75 9.82
C GLY A 42 3.83 -5.91 8.65
N PHE A 43 3.19 -6.11 7.50
CA PHE A 43 3.53 -5.39 6.27
C PHE A 43 5.05 -5.44 5.97
N PHE A 44 5.63 -6.65 6.03
CA PHE A 44 7.07 -6.89 5.82
C PHE A 44 7.98 -6.19 6.83
N GLY A 45 7.56 -6.07 8.10
CA GLY A 45 8.36 -5.42 9.15
C GLY A 45 8.27 -3.88 9.12
N ALA A 46 7.40 -3.32 8.29
CA ALA A 46 7.20 -1.87 8.26
C ALA A 46 6.44 -1.36 9.47
N VAL A 47 5.43 -2.10 9.91
CA VAL A 47 4.53 -1.71 10.98
C VAL A 47 4.60 -2.72 12.11
N PHE A 48 4.48 -2.24 13.34
CA PHE A 48 4.48 -3.09 14.52
C PHE A 48 3.27 -2.82 15.40
N PHE A 49 2.88 -3.88 16.09
CA PHE A 49 1.91 -3.88 17.16
C PHE A 49 2.55 -4.53 18.37
N GLU A 50 2.53 -3.85 19.51
CA GLU A 50 3.18 -4.30 20.74
C GLU A 50 2.25 -4.09 21.93
N THR A 51 2.03 -5.16 22.71
CA THR A 51 1.27 -5.11 23.94
C THR A 51 2.23 -5.11 25.12
N VAL A 52 2.21 -4.05 25.94
CA VAL A 52 3.06 -3.94 27.14
C VAL A 52 2.17 -4.03 28.37
N PRO A 53 2.35 -5.04 29.26
CA PRO A 53 1.56 -5.14 30.48
C PRO A 53 1.85 -3.94 31.39
N LEU A 54 0.81 -3.32 31.92
CA LEU A 54 0.91 -2.19 32.85
C LEU A 54 0.68 -2.67 34.29
N ASP A 55 -0.33 -3.51 34.50
CA ASP A 55 -0.69 -4.15 35.77
C ASP A 55 -1.34 -5.52 35.51
N ALA A 56 -1.72 -6.27 36.56
CA ALA A 56 -2.32 -7.61 36.45
C ALA A 56 -3.57 -7.66 35.55
N ASP A 57 -4.35 -6.59 35.50
CA ASP A 57 -5.60 -6.49 34.73
C ASP A 57 -5.55 -5.44 33.59
N ALA A 58 -4.39 -4.83 33.33
CA ALA A 58 -4.26 -3.75 32.36
C ALA A 58 -3.01 -3.88 31.47
N PHE A 59 -3.16 -3.58 30.19
CA PHE A 59 -2.06 -3.50 29.24
C PHE A 59 -2.18 -2.26 28.37
N THR A 60 -1.04 -1.77 27.89
CA THR A 60 -0.96 -0.69 26.90
C THR A 60 -0.69 -1.27 25.52
N MET A 61 -1.25 -0.63 24.51
CA MET A 61 -1.06 -1.00 23.11
C MET A 61 -0.23 0.06 22.41
N ASN A 62 0.95 -0.31 21.95
CA ASN A 62 1.81 0.52 21.13
C ASN A 62 1.71 0.09 19.67
N VAL A 63 1.42 1.06 18.80
CA VAL A 63 1.36 0.86 17.35
C VAL A 63 2.28 1.88 16.71
N GLY A 64 3.05 1.46 15.70
CA GLY A 64 3.90 2.39 14.99
C GLY A 64 4.52 1.82 13.74
N VAL A 65 5.42 2.63 13.16
CA VAL A 65 6.24 2.27 12.00
C VAL A 65 7.61 1.85 12.53
N ALA A 66 7.97 0.58 12.31
CA ALA A 66 9.28 0.03 12.64
C ALA A 66 10.31 0.35 11.55
N SER A 67 9.90 0.34 10.28
CA SER A 67 10.78 0.60 9.15
C SER A 67 10.07 1.30 8.00
N GLY A 68 10.67 2.38 7.49
CA GLY A 68 10.18 3.09 6.30
C GLY A 68 10.53 2.40 4.97
N TRP A 69 11.50 1.47 4.98
CA TRP A 69 11.98 0.83 3.75
C TRP A 69 10.92 -0.02 3.04
N PRO A 70 10.20 -0.93 3.72
CA PRO A 70 9.18 -1.72 3.05
C PRO A 70 8.02 -0.85 2.54
N LEU A 71 7.66 0.21 3.27
CA LEU A 71 6.65 1.19 2.81
C LEU A 71 7.07 1.88 1.50
N LEU A 72 8.32 2.32 1.42
CA LEU A 72 8.84 2.99 0.23
C LEU A 72 8.90 2.02 -0.96
N ILE A 73 9.41 0.81 -0.76
CA ILE A 73 9.49 -0.22 -1.80
C ILE A 73 8.09 -0.59 -2.29
N SER A 74 7.15 -0.88 -1.39
CA SER A 74 5.76 -1.19 -1.77
C SER A 74 5.10 -0.04 -2.52
N THR A 75 5.31 1.21 -2.07
CA THR A 75 4.78 2.39 -2.76
C THR A 75 5.28 2.48 -4.19
N LEU A 76 6.59 2.30 -4.41
CA LEU A 76 7.19 2.34 -5.75
C LEU A 76 6.72 1.20 -6.65
N VAL A 77 6.60 -0.02 -6.11
CA VAL A 77 6.10 -1.18 -6.85
C VAL A 77 4.65 -0.96 -7.28
N VAL A 78 3.77 -0.54 -6.37
CA VAL A 78 2.36 -0.29 -6.69
C VAL A 78 2.23 0.89 -7.65
N ALA A 79 2.96 1.99 -7.43
CA ALA A 79 2.94 3.14 -8.31
C ALA A 79 3.42 2.78 -9.73
N GLY A 80 4.51 2.00 -9.85
CA GLY A 80 5.01 1.50 -11.12
C GLY A 80 4.00 0.61 -11.83
N PHE A 81 3.36 -0.31 -11.09
CA PHE A 81 2.29 -1.15 -11.63
C PHE A 81 1.13 -0.32 -12.17
N VAL A 82 0.59 0.61 -11.38
CA VAL A 82 -0.50 1.50 -11.80
C VAL A 82 -0.11 2.31 -13.03
N PHE A 83 1.11 2.86 -13.06
CA PHE A 83 1.61 3.61 -14.20
C PHE A 83 1.60 2.77 -15.48
N VAL A 84 2.17 1.56 -15.43
CA VAL A 84 2.25 0.65 -16.58
C VAL A 84 0.84 0.25 -17.04
N THR A 85 -0.05 -0.12 -16.11
CA THR A 85 -1.43 -0.48 -16.44
C THR A 85 -2.15 0.66 -17.17
N VAL A 86 -2.03 1.90 -16.68
CA VAL A 86 -2.68 3.06 -17.31
C VAL A 86 -2.07 3.35 -18.69
N VAL A 87 -0.75 3.23 -18.86
CA VAL A 87 -0.10 3.39 -20.17
C VAL A 87 -0.63 2.37 -21.17
N ILE A 88 -0.66 1.08 -20.79
CA ILE A 88 -1.19 0.00 -21.64
C ILE A 88 -2.66 0.27 -21.99
N PHE A 89 -3.47 0.66 -21.01
CA PHE A 89 -4.89 0.94 -21.22
C PHE A 89 -5.11 2.08 -22.23
N ARG A 90 -4.30 3.15 -22.15
CA ARG A 90 -4.34 4.25 -23.12
C ARG A 90 -3.94 3.80 -24.51
N TRP A 91 -2.89 2.98 -24.62
CA TRP A 91 -2.44 2.43 -25.89
C TRP A 91 -3.52 1.57 -26.56
N LEU A 92 -4.13 0.64 -25.81
CA LEU A 92 -5.24 -0.19 -26.29
C LEU A 92 -6.44 0.66 -26.73
N LYS A 93 -6.77 1.72 -25.98
CA LYS A 93 -7.87 2.62 -26.33
C LYS A 93 -7.60 3.37 -27.65
N SER A 94 -6.37 3.84 -27.86
CA SER A 94 -5.98 4.48 -29.13
C SER A 94 -5.96 3.50 -30.30
N TYR A 95 -5.47 2.28 -30.07
CA TYR A 95 -5.44 1.23 -31.09
C TYR A 95 -6.87 0.85 -31.52
N ARG A 96 -7.77 0.66 -30.56
CA ARG A 96 -9.19 0.42 -30.83
C ARG A 96 -9.84 1.57 -31.60
N ALA A 97 -9.55 2.82 -31.25
CA ALA A 97 -10.09 3.97 -31.96
C ALA A 97 -9.62 4.01 -33.42
N GLY A 98 -8.35 3.67 -33.69
CA GLY A 98 -7.80 3.58 -35.04
C GLY A 98 -8.46 2.50 -35.89
N LEU A 99 -8.76 1.34 -35.31
CA LEU A 99 -9.51 0.27 -35.99
C LEU A 99 -10.95 0.70 -36.33
N LEU A 100 -11.60 1.43 -35.43
CA LEU A 100 -12.96 1.91 -35.64
C LEU A 100 -13.04 3.06 -36.66
N SER A 101 -12.01 3.89 -36.77
CA SER A 101 -11.95 4.97 -37.76
C SER A 101 -11.49 4.52 -39.15
N GLY A 102 -10.75 3.42 -39.25
CA GLY A 102 -10.29 2.84 -40.52
C GLY A 102 -11.20 1.75 -41.11
N ALA A 103 -12.25 1.34 -40.38
CA ALA A 103 -13.27 0.39 -40.82
C ALA A 103 -14.50 1.06 -41.48
N ALA A 104 -14.30 2.21 -42.13
CA ALA A 104 -15.31 2.95 -42.90
C ALA A 104 -15.00 2.88 -44.40
#